data_AF-A0A7S1NLV4-F1
#
_entry.id   AF-A0A7S1NLV4-F1
#
_cell.length_a   1.000
_cell.length_b   1.000
_cell.length_c   1.000
_cell.angle_alpha   90.00
_cell.angle_beta   90.00
_cell.angle_gamma   90.00
#
_symmetry.space_group_name_H-M   'P 1'
#
loop_
_entity.id
_entity.type
_entity.pdbx_description
1 polymer ?
#
loop_
_entity_poly.entity_id
_entity_poly.type
_entity_poly.pdbx_seq_one_letter_code
_entity_poly.pdbx_strand_id
1 'polypeptide(L)'
;PVGALSGRLEELEARYNAMEDGLCPPFHYGSHYSHAGAVLYYLVRLEPYASLMLEWQGGCWDVPDRMFHSLRETFSSCLRSPTDVKELIPEFFYLPDFLLNSSGFDFGTRQDGQRLWDVVLPPWARNAHDFVTINRIALESEHCSQHLHLWIDLIFGEKQIGPLAKQ
;
A
#
# COMPACT_ATOMS: atom_id res chain seq x y z
N PRO A 1 -0.38 -10.27 8.62
CA PRO A 1 0.18 -9.02 8.05
C PRO A 1 0.34 -9.16 6.53
N VAL A 2 0.36 -8.06 5.75
CA VAL A 2 0.42 -8.07 4.27
C VAL A 2 1.49 -9.02 3.71
N GLY A 3 2.68 -9.02 4.30
CA GLY A 3 3.81 -9.84 3.85
C GLY A 3 3.57 -11.35 3.93
N ALA A 4 2.66 -11.80 4.79
CA ALA A 4 2.32 -13.21 5.01
C ALA A 4 1.09 -13.69 4.21
N LEU A 5 0.46 -12.83 3.39
CA LEU A 5 -0.73 -13.18 2.62
C LEU A 5 -0.43 -13.98 1.34
N SER A 6 0.83 -14.01 0.90
CA SER A 6 1.28 -14.80 -0.24
C SER A 6 2.15 -15.97 0.21
N GLY A 7 2.39 -16.93 -0.68
CA GLY A 7 3.25 -18.10 -0.41
C GLY A 7 4.74 -17.79 -0.22
N ARG A 8 5.09 -16.60 0.31
CA ARG A 8 6.45 -16.13 0.60
C ARG A 8 6.84 -16.29 2.07
N LEU A 9 5.95 -16.81 2.92
CA LEU A 9 6.21 -16.96 4.35
C LEU A 9 7.51 -17.74 4.60
N GLU A 10 7.72 -18.84 3.86
CA GLU A 10 8.94 -19.64 3.95
C GLU A 10 10.21 -18.85 3.63
N GLU A 11 10.17 -17.97 2.62
CA GLU A 11 11.31 -17.11 2.28
C GLU A 11 11.59 -16.07 3.36
N LEU A 12 10.54 -15.50 3.96
CA LEU A 12 10.65 -14.53 5.04
C LEU A 12 11.23 -15.17 6.31
N GLU A 13 10.77 -16.37 6.67
CA GLU A 13 11.28 -17.16 7.77
C GLU A 13 12.74 -17.57 7.54
N ALA A 14 13.08 -18.03 6.34
CA ALA A 14 14.46 -18.39 6.00
C ALA A 14 15.42 -17.19 6.15
N ARG A 15 14.99 -16.00 5.71
CA ARG A 15 15.77 -14.76 5.87
C ARG A 15 15.89 -14.34 7.33
N TYR A 16 14.80 -14.46 8.10
CA TYR A 16 14.81 -14.18 9.53
C TYR A 16 15.83 -15.08 10.26
N ASN A 17 15.76 -16.38 10.02
CA ASN A 17 16.64 -17.38 10.67
C ASN A 17 18.11 -17.18 10.27
N ALA A 18 18.38 -16.81 9.01
CA ALA A 18 19.73 -16.50 8.55
C ALA A 18 20.35 -15.25 9.22
N MET A 19 19.54 -14.40 9.87
CA MET A 19 19.99 -13.21 10.57
C MET A 19 20.22 -13.42 12.08
N GLU A 20 19.91 -14.60 12.65
CA GLU A 20 20.03 -14.81 14.11
C GLU A 20 21.45 -14.60 14.64
N ASP A 21 22.47 -14.93 13.84
CA ASP A 21 23.89 -14.73 14.17
C ASP A 21 24.44 -13.36 13.72
N GLY A 22 23.56 -12.47 13.25
CA GLY A 22 23.90 -11.16 12.69
C GLY A 22 24.18 -10.07 13.74
N LEU A 23 24.72 -8.95 13.26
CA LEU A 23 24.98 -7.75 14.09
C LEU A 23 23.69 -6.96 14.43
N CYS A 24 22.59 -7.23 13.75
CA CYS A 24 21.30 -6.58 13.98
C CYS A 24 20.24 -7.62 14.39
N PRO A 25 19.23 -7.24 15.20
CA PRO A 25 18.13 -8.14 15.51
C PRO A 25 17.45 -8.63 14.24
N PRO A 26 17.10 -9.92 14.14
CA PRO A 26 16.44 -10.47 12.97
C PRO A 26 15.05 -9.86 12.79
N PHE A 27 14.65 -9.66 11.53
CA PHE A 27 13.39 -9.05 11.15
C PHE A 27 12.82 -9.69 9.87
N HIS A 28 11.49 -9.75 9.76
CA HIS A 28 10.82 -10.26 8.57
C HIS A 28 10.78 -9.23 7.44
N TYR A 29 10.57 -7.95 7.78
CA TYR A 29 10.33 -6.89 6.79
C TYR A 29 11.34 -5.75 6.97
N GLY A 30 12.07 -5.43 5.90
CA GLY A 30 12.96 -4.26 5.86
C GLY A 30 12.23 -2.94 5.55
N SER A 31 10.91 -2.99 5.39
CA SER A 31 10.04 -1.85 5.13
C SER A 31 8.87 -1.87 6.11
N HIS A 32 8.35 -0.69 6.44
CA HIS A 32 7.23 -0.54 7.37
C HIS A 32 5.91 -0.46 6.59
N TYR A 33 4.80 -0.91 7.20
CA TYR A 33 3.49 -0.87 6.56
C TYR A 33 2.91 0.55 6.42
N SER A 34 3.42 1.50 7.21
CA SER A 34 3.00 2.90 7.21
C SER A 34 4.20 3.83 7.25
N HIS A 35 4.33 4.69 6.24
CA HIS A 35 5.38 5.71 6.16
C HIS A 35 4.95 6.85 5.23
N ALA A 36 5.58 8.02 5.37
CA ALA A 36 5.24 9.22 4.58
C ALA A 36 5.25 8.95 3.06
N GLY A 37 6.23 8.17 2.59
CA GLY A 37 6.31 7.78 1.18
C GLY A 37 5.08 7.01 0.67
N ALA A 38 4.47 6.14 1.48
CA ALA A 38 3.25 5.43 1.10
C ALA A 38 2.04 6.37 1.01
N VAL A 39 1.93 7.32 1.94
CA VAL A 39 0.87 8.35 1.92
C VAL A 39 0.99 9.23 0.69
N LEU A 40 2.20 9.76 0.42
CA LEU A 40 2.47 10.58 -0.77
C LEU A 40 2.21 9.77 -2.06
N TYR A 41 2.62 8.50 -2.09
CA TYR A 41 2.39 7.61 -3.22
C TYR A 41 0.89 7.49 -3.55
N TYR A 42 0.04 7.22 -2.56
CA TYR A 42 -1.40 7.09 -2.79
C TYR A 42 -2.06 8.42 -3.14
N LEU A 43 -1.68 9.50 -2.45
CA LEU A 43 -2.36 10.80 -2.55
C LEU A 43 -1.75 11.76 -3.58
N VAL A 44 -0.80 11.30 -4.41
CA VAL A 44 -0.04 12.13 -5.37
C VAL A 44 -0.91 12.98 -6.31
N ARG A 45 -2.19 12.65 -6.49
CA ARG A 45 -3.16 13.39 -7.32
C ARG A 45 -3.86 14.55 -6.61
N LEU A 46 -3.68 14.69 -5.30
CA LEU A 46 -4.33 15.71 -4.48
C LEU A 46 -3.29 16.70 -3.95
N GLU A 47 -3.65 17.97 -3.93
CA GLU A 47 -2.90 18.95 -3.14
C GLU A 47 -3.25 18.83 -1.65
N PRO A 48 -2.30 19.05 -0.73
CA PRO A 48 -0.91 19.48 -0.96
C PRO A 48 0.08 18.32 -1.27
N TYR A 49 -0.40 17.08 -1.35
CA TYR A 49 0.45 15.89 -1.47
C TYR A 49 1.21 15.82 -2.80
N ALA A 50 0.63 16.35 -3.88
CA ALA A 50 1.28 16.49 -5.17
C ALA A 50 2.53 17.39 -5.05
N SER A 51 2.38 18.57 -4.46
CA SER A 51 3.50 19.49 -4.18
C SER A 51 4.55 18.86 -3.27
N LEU A 52 4.12 18.19 -2.19
CA LEU A 52 5.02 17.50 -1.27
C LEU A 52 5.79 16.35 -1.95
N MET A 53 5.16 15.61 -2.86
CA MET A 53 5.82 14.56 -3.63
C MET A 53 6.87 15.13 -4.58
N LEU A 54 6.58 16.26 -5.25
CA LEU A 54 7.56 16.94 -6.09
C LEU A 54 8.77 17.38 -5.28
N GLU A 55 8.55 18.01 -4.13
CA GLU A 55 9.65 18.42 -3.24
C GLU A 55 10.48 17.21 -2.78
N TRP A 56 9.80 16.11 -2.41
CA TRP A 56 10.44 14.87 -2.00
C TRP A 56 11.34 14.27 -3.09
N GLN A 57 10.94 14.41 -4.36
CA GLN A 57 11.65 13.88 -5.52
C GLN A 57 12.63 14.87 -6.15
N GLY A 58 12.87 16.04 -5.53
CA GLY A 58 13.82 17.02 -6.03
C GLY A 58 13.29 17.91 -7.17
N GLY A 59 11.98 18.13 -7.23
CA GLY A 59 11.30 19.05 -8.14
C GLY A 59 10.79 18.42 -9.44
N CYS A 60 10.92 17.11 -9.61
CA CYS A 60 10.36 16.38 -10.75
C CYS A 60 9.49 15.20 -10.28
N TRP A 61 8.57 14.75 -11.14
CA TRP A 61 7.81 13.53 -10.87
C TRP A 61 8.72 12.31 -10.89
N ASP A 62 8.32 11.27 -10.16
CA ASP A 62 8.97 9.97 -10.24
C ASP A 62 8.77 9.36 -11.65
N VAL A 63 9.51 8.30 -11.96
CA VAL A 63 9.30 7.59 -13.24
C VAL A 63 7.86 7.04 -13.27
N PRO A 64 7.15 7.17 -14.41
CA PRO A 64 5.74 6.83 -14.48
C PRO A 64 5.41 5.40 -14.02
N ASP A 65 6.29 4.43 -14.33
CA ASP A 65 6.12 3.02 -13.95
C ASP A 65 6.18 2.75 -12.44
N ARG A 66 6.75 3.66 -11.65
CA ARG A 66 6.80 3.55 -10.18
C ARG A 66 5.69 4.32 -9.49
N MET A 67 4.95 5.15 -10.19
CA MET A 67 3.87 5.95 -9.59
C MET A 67 2.60 5.13 -9.39
N PHE A 68 1.76 5.59 -8.46
CA PHE A 68 0.45 4.99 -8.22
C PHE A 68 -0.45 5.19 -9.44
N HIS A 69 -0.68 4.12 -10.20
CA HIS A 69 -1.49 4.20 -11.42
C HIS A 69 -2.56 3.11 -11.50
N SER A 70 -2.46 2.00 -10.74
CA SER A 70 -3.40 0.88 -10.82
C SER A 70 -3.53 0.19 -9.47
N LEU A 71 -4.77 0.07 -8.99
CA LEU A 71 -5.07 -0.63 -7.73
C LEU A 71 -4.64 -2.11 -7.79
N ARG A 72 -4.82 -2.75 -8.96
CA ARG A 72 -4.42 -4.14 -9.17
C ARG A 72 -2.91 -4.32 -9.10
N GLU A 73 -2.16 -3.47 -9.80
CA GLU A 73 -0.70 -3.57 -9.82
C GLU A 73 -0.12 -3.25 -8.44
N THR A 74 -0.63 -2.21 -7.78
CA THR A 74 -0.23 -1.85 -6.41
C THR A 74 -0.51 -2.97 -5.41
N PHE A 75 -1.68 -3.62 -5.46
CA PHE A 75 -1.98 -4.77 -4.61
C PHE A 75 -1.06 -5.96 -4.92
N SER A 76 -0.82 -6.25 -6.20
CA SER A 76 0.11 -7.30 -6.62
C SER A 76 1.55 -7.02 -6.18
N SER A 77 1.98 -5.76 -6.17
CA SER A 77 3.28 -5.33 -5.68
C SER A 77 3.43 -5.66 -4.20
N CYS A 78 2.45 -5.28 -3.37
CA CYS A 78 2.47 -5.57 -1.93
C CYS A 78 2.52 -7.09 -1.62
N LEU A 79 1.87 -7.90 -2.46
CA LEU A 79 1.86 -9.35 -2.30
C LEU A 79 3.14 -10.04 -2.79
N ARG A 80 3.93 -9.43 -3.67
CA ARG A 80 5.07 -10.10 -4.34
C ARG A 80 6.42 -9.49 -4.01
N SER A 81 6.51 -8.18 -3.84
CA SER A 81 7.75 -7.49 -3.52
C SER A 81 8.10 -7.63 -2.03
N PRO A 82 9.31 -8.12 -1.67
CA PRO A 82 9.71 -8.29 -0.27
C PRO A 82 9.94 -6.96 0.45
N THR A 83 9.96 -5.85 -0.29
CA THR A 83 10.19 -4.50 0.23
C THR A 83 8.95 -3.60 0.12
N ASP A 84 7.82 -4.14 -0.32
CA ASP A 84 6.54 -3.43 -0.37
C ASP A 84 5.53 -4.17 0.50
N VAL A 85 5.35 -3.70 1.73
CA VAL A 85 4.38 -4.27 2.69
C VAL A 85 3.42 -3.21 3.21
N LYS A 86 3.25 -2.11 2.46
CA LYS A 86 2.40 -0.99 2.86
C LYS A 86 0.94 -1.43 2.98
N GLU A 87 0.29 -0.96 4.04
CA GLU A 87 -1.14 -1.12 4.29
C GLU A 87 -1.92 0.03 3.63
N LEU A 88 -3.25 -0.06 3.67
CA LEU A 88 -4.13 0.98 3.16
C LEU A 88 -4.14 2.22 4.07
N ILE A 89 -4.43 3.37 3.46
CA ILE A 89 -4.71 4.62 4.16
C ILE A 89 -6.23 4.85 4.28
N PRO A 90 -6.71 5.65 5.25
CA PRO A 90 -8.14 5.88 5.47
C PRO A 90 -8.91 6.36 4.22
N GLU A 91 -8.28 7.13 3.33
CA GLU A 91 -8.87 7.71 2.13
C GLU A 91 -9.51 6.67 1.20
N PHE A 92 -9.04 5.42 1.23
CA PHE A 92 -9.63 4.30 0.50
C PHE A 92 -11.10 4.01 0.87
N PHE A 93 -11.57 4.51 2.01
CA PHE A 93 -12.89 4.23 2.58
C PHE A 93 -13.82 5.44 2.62
N TYR A 94 -13.35 6.64 2.26
CA TYR A 94 -14.20 7.83 2.26
C TYR A 94 -13.92 8.88 1.18
N LEU A 95 -12.75 8.86 0.53
CA LEU A 95 -12.35 9.92 -0.40
C LEU A 95 -12.17 9.34 -1.80
N PRO A 96 -13.07 9.57 -2.77
CA PRO A 96 -12.87 9.10 -4.14
C PRO A 96 -11.84 9.93 -4.93
N ASP A 97 -11.64 11.19 -4.55
CA ASP A 97 -10.85 12.16 -5.34
C ASP A 97 -9.37 11.78 -5.50
N PHE A 98 -8.77 11.02 -4.58
CA PHE A 98 -7.36 10.62 -4.71
C PHE A 98 -7.10 9.68 -5.90
N LEU A 99 -8.15 9.09 -6.46
CA LEU A 99 -8.09 8.22 -7.64
C LEU A 99 -8.21 9.00 -8.95
N LEU A 100 -8.56 10.30 -8.89
CA LEU A 100 -8.85 11.13 -10.06
C LEU A 100 -7.80 12.21 -10.22
N ASN A 101 -7.28 12.39 -11.42
CA ASN A 101 -6.35 13.48 -11.75
C ASN A 101 -7.12 14.75 -12.15
N SER A 102 -7.99 15.22 -11.27
CA SER A 102 -8.83 16.40 -11.52
C SER A 102 -8.02 17.69 -11.71
N SER A 103 -6.84 17.77 -11.10
CA SER A 103 -5.90 18.89 -11.25
C SER A 103 -5.14 18.90 -12.59
N GLY A 104 -5.22 17.81 -13.34
CA GLY A 104 -4.61 17.69 -14.66
C GLY A 104 -3.09 17.64 -14.66
N PHE A 105 -2.47 17.06 -13.62
CA PHE A 105 -1.02 16.91 -13.55
C PHE A 105 -0.49 16.02 -14.68
N ASP A 106 0.67 16.37 -15.24
CA ASP A 106 1.34 15.54 -16.24
C ASP A 106 2.35 14.61 -15.58
N PHE A 107 1.91 13.40 -15.27
CA PHE A 107 2.75 12.34 -14.69
C PHE A 107 3.58 11.57 -15.74
N GLY A 108 3.49 11.95 -17.01
CA GLY A 108 4.21 11.30 -18.10
C GLY A 108 3.56 10.00 -18.59
N THR A 109 4.36 9.20 -19.29
CA THR A 109 3.92 7.98 -19.99
C THR A 109 4.81 6.81 -19.61
N ARG A 110 4.20 5.67 -19.29
CA ARG A 110 4.88 4.41 -18.94
C ARG A 110 5.61 3.81 -20.13
N GLN A 111 6.46 2.84 -19.85
CA GLN A 111 7.15 2.05 -20.87
C GLN A 111 6.21 1.29 -21.81
N ASP A 112 5.02 0.91 -21.34
CA ASP A 112 3.98 0.26 -22.14
C ASP A 112 3.19 1.24 -23.04
N GLY A 113 3.54 2.54 -23.01
CA GLY A 113 2.88 3.60 -23.78
C GLY A 113 1.62 4.16 -23.11
N GLN A 114 1.23 3.66 -21.93
CA GLN A 114 0.08 4.19 -21.20
C GLN A 114 0.44 5.52 -20.53
N ARG A 115 -0.31 6.58 -20.87
CA ARG A 115 -0.23 7.86 -20.16
C ARG A 115 -0.82 7.73 -18.76
N LEU A 116 -0.13 8.24 -17.74
CA LEU A 116 -0.68 8.30 -16.39
C LEU A 116 -1.71 9.41 -16.29
N TRP A 117 -2.90 9.04 -15.82
CA TRP A 117 -3.99 9.95 -15.54
C TRP A 117 -4.71 9.50 -14.27
N ASP A 118 -6.02 9.24 -14.34
CA ASP A 118 -6.78 8.59 -13.28
C ASP A 118 -6.22 7.20 -12.96
N VAL A 119 -6.42 6.77 -11.71
CA VAL A 119 -6.02 5.44 -11.26
C VAL A 119 -6.89 4.38 -11.92
N VAL A 120 -6.27 3.35 -12.48
CA VAL A 120 -6.96 2.20 -13.07
C VAL A 120 -7.69 1.43 -11.96
N LEU A 121 -9.01 1.43 -12.08
CA LEU A 121 -9.93 0.79 -11.13
C LEU A 121 -10.12 -0.70 -11.45
N PRO A 122 -10.49 -1.52 -10.44
CA PRO A 122 -10.87 -2.90 -10.69
C PRO A 122 -12.15 -2.99 -11.54
N PRO A 123 -12.37 -4.09 -12.30
CA PRO A 123 -13.50 -4.20 -13.25
C PRO A 123 -14.89 -4.09 -12.62
N TRP A 124 -15.02 -4.31 -11.31
CA TRP A 124 -16.28 -4.22 -10.59
C TRP A 124 -16.65 -2.78 -10.18
N ALA A 125 -15.69 -1.85 -10.18
CA ALA A 125 -15.92 -0.45 -9.86
C ALA A 125 -16.16 0.34 -11.14
N ARG A 126 -17.32 0.98 -11.27
CA ARG A 126 -17.65 1.77 -12.47
C ARG A 126 -16.95 3.13 -12.47
N ASN A 127 -16.66 3.66 -11.29
CA ASN A 127 -15.99 4.94 -11.06
C ASN A 127 -15.36 4.95 -9.65
N ALA A 128 -14.63 6.01 -9.31
CA ALA A 128 -13.93 6.14 -8.04
C ALA A 128 -14.89 6.16 -6.83
N HIS A 129 -16.09 6.72 -6.98
CA HIS A 129 -17.09 6.75 -5.91
C HIS A 129 -17.64 5.34 -5.63
N ASP A 130 -17.92 4.56 -6.67
CA ASP A 130 -18.34 3.16 -6.52
C ASP A 130 -17.25 2.33 -5.83
N PHE A 131 -15.97 2.53 -6.20
CA PHE A 131 -14.84 1.87 -5.56
C PHE A 131 -14.81 2.13 -4.05
N VAL A 132 -14.82 3.41 -3.65
CA VAL A 132 -14.77 3.82 -2.23
C VAL A 132 -16.01 3.34 -1.47
N THR A 133 -17.19 3.42 -2.09
CA THR A 133 -18.46 2.96 -1.48
C THR A 133 -18.40 1.46 -1.18
N ILE A 134 -17.94 0.66 -2.14
CA ILE A 134 -17.83 -0.79 -1.96
C ILE A 134 -16.77 -1.14 -0.92
N ASN A 135 -15.63 -0.44 -0.89
CA ASN A 135 -14.63 -0.64 0.17
C ASN A 135 -15.20 -0.34 1.55
N ARG A 136 -15.98 0.73 1.70
CA ARG A 136 -16.64 1.05 2.96
C ARG A 136 -17.63 -0.03 3.37
N ILE A 137 -18.44 -0.53 2.44
CA ILE A 137 -19.36 -1.66 2.69
C ILE A 137 -18.58 -2.91 3.12
N ALA A 138 -17.44 -3.19 2.50
CA ALA A 138 -16.59 -4.33 2.86
C ALA A 138 -15.98 -4.18 4.26
N LEU A 139 -15.54 -2.96 4.63
CA LEU A 139 -15.02 -2.65 5.96
C LEU A 139 -16.09 -2.80 7.05
N GLU A 140 -17.32 -2.40 6.76
CA GLU A 140 -18.47 -2.50 7.67
C GLU A 140 -19.19 -3.87 7.60
N SER A 141 -18.62 -4.83 6.87
CA SER A 141 -19.21 -6.17 6.73
C SER A 141 -19.06 -6.99 8.01
N GLU A 142 -19.99 -7.94 8.21
CA GLU A 142 -19.92 -8.88 9.33
C GLU A 142 -18.59 -9.65 9.36
N HIS A 143 -18.07 -10.04 8.18
CA HIS A 143 -16.77 -10.69 8.08
C HIS A 143 -15.65 -9.82 8.65
N CYS A 144 -15.60 -8.53 8.30
CA CYS A 144 -14.60 -7.64 8.83
C CYS A 144 -14.81 -7.42 10.33
N SER A 145 -16.04 -7.17 10.80
CA SER A 145 -16.32 -6.99 12.23
C SER A 145 -15.89 -8.19 13.08
N GLN A 146 -16.10 -9.41 12.58
CA GLN A 146 -15.70 -10.64 13.27
C GLN A 146 -14.18 -10.84 13.33
N HIS A 147 -13.39 -10.24 12.44
CA HIS A 147 -11.94 -10.51 12.32
C HIS A 147 -11.05 -9.29 12.54
N LEU A 148 -11.59 -8.07 12.61
CA LEU A 148 -10.81 -6.83 12.70
C LEU A 148 -9.90 -6.80 13.93
N HIS A 149 -10.34 -7.41 15.04
CA HIS A 149 -9.54 -7.55 16.26
C HIS A 149 -8.21 -8.27 16.01
N LEU A 150 -8.15 -9.23 15.10
CA LEU A 150 -6.91 -9.93 14.73
C LEU A 150 -5.91 -9.01 14.03
N TRP A 151 -6.40 -8.06 13.23
CA TRP A 151 -5.55 -7.02 12.64
C TRP A 151 -5.09 -6.02 13.70
N ILE A 152 -5.98 -5.63 14.63
CA ILE A 152 -5.62 -4.78 15.77
C ILE A 152 -4.50 -5.42 16.60
N ASP A 153 -4.56 -6.74 16.85
CA ASP A 153 -3.53 -7.45 17.59
C ASP A 153 -2.14 -7.37 16.92
N LEU A 154 -2.11 -7.39 15.58
CA LEU A 154 -0.88 -7.25 14.80
C LEU A 154 -0.29 -5.84 14.87
N ILE A 155 -1.15 -4.82 14.82
CA ILE A 155 -0.71 -3.43 14.69
C ILE A 155 -0.49 -2.75 16.06
N PHE A 156 -1.35 -3.05 17.05
CA PHE A 156 -1.41 -2.37 18.33
C PHE A 156 -1.47 -3.31 19.56
N GLY A 157 -1.65 -4.62 19.35
CA GLY A 157 -1.84 -5.58 20.44
C GLY A 157 -0.64 -6.51 20.67
N GLU A 158 -0.92 -7.69 21.21
CA GLU A 158 0.10 -8.62 21.70
C GLU A 158 0.99 -9.24 20.61
N LYS A 159 0.56 -9.17 19.34
CA LYS A 159 1.31 -9.71 18.20
C LYS A 159 2.18 -8.65 17.52
N GLN A 160 2.27 -7.44 18.07
CA GLN A 160 3.13 -6.38 17.54
C GLN A 160 4.62 -6.67 17.80
N ILE A 161 4.95 -7.22 18.97
CA ILE A 161 6.32 -7.49 19.41
C ILE A 161 6.44 -8.83 20.15
N GLY A 162 7.67 -9.26 20.43
CA GLY A 162 7.91 -10.47 21.24
C GLY A 162 7.69 -11.77 20.49
N PRO A 163 7.54 -12.91 21.20
CA PRO A 163 7.46 -14.23 20.57
C PRO A 163 6.25 -14.39 19.64
N LEU A 164 5.11 -13.80 19.98
CA LEU A 164 3.89 -13.86 19.17
C LEU A 164 3.99 -13.09 17.85
N ALA A 165 4.90 -12.12 17.75
CA ALA A 165 5.19 -11.41 16.50
C ALA A 165 6.10 -12.22 15.56
N LYS A 166 6.75 -13.28 16.07
CA LYS A 166 7.62 -14.17 15.29
C LYS A 166 6.86 -15.36 14.69
N GLN A 167 5.75 -15.75 15.30
CA GLN A 167 4.87 -16.84 14.88
C GLN A 167 3.86 -16.37 13.83
#